data_AF-A6R5C3-F1
#
_entry.id   AF-A6R5C3-F1
#
_cell.length_a   1.000
_cell.length_b   1.000
_cell.length_c   1.000
_cell.angle_alpha   90.00
_cell.angle_beta   90.00
_cell.angle_gamma   90.00
#
_symmetry.space_group_name_H-M   'P 1'
#
loop_
_entity.id
_entity.type
_entity.pdbx_description
1 polymer ?
#
loop_
_entity_poly.entity_id
_entity_poly.type
_entity_poly.pdbx_seq_one_letter_code
_entity_poly.pdbx_strand_id
1 'polypeptide(L)'
;MLQVICTAGTLLGIISHLLIFKHGEWERYTPTLTALYAFAIGLLSPAVTLTLTVLSIPSTLLLVSAFWVSYMTGLFGSIGLYRGWLHPLRDFPGPLAWRLTALWSIKASVPEFKFPVKVQQLHEEHGDFVRIRPREISINHVDAIRDIHGPGTVCVKGPFYDLNYPFRSLQMLRDKGDHARRRRIWDRGLGIKALTTYEPKILGHCADLINQLIARSRNGKPIEIGPWMNYFGFDVIGDVAFSKPFDMVKDGKAAQILETFEMSRPIAGSLVCVPWTFILLKRLPVLRDKE
;
A
#
# COMPACT_ATOMS: atom_id res chain seq x y z
N MET A 1 -36.73 24.18 3.45
CA MET A 1 -35.71 23.95 2.39
C MET A 1 -34.46 23.27 2.93
N LEU A 2 -33.77 23.86 3.93
CA LEU A 2 -32.55 23.28 4.51
C LEU A 2 -32.72 21.84 5.01
N GLN A 3 -33.75 21.56 5.80
CA GLN A 3 -34.02 20.21 6.32
C GLN A 3 -34.20 19.17 5.20
N VAL A 4 -34.96 19.50 4.16
CA VAL A 4 -35.17 18.63 3.00
C VAL A 4 -33.85 18.33 2.28
N ILE A 5 -33.00 19.34 2.10
CA ILE A 5 -31.68 19.20 1.47
C ILE A 5 -30.77 18.31 2.31
N CYS A 6 -30.75 18.48 3.63
CA CYS A 6 -29.96 17.63 4.52
C CYS A 6 -30.44 16.17 4.47
N THR A 7 -31.75 15.93 4.56
CA THR A 7 -32.32 14.57 4.47
C THR A 7 -32.01 13.92 3.13
N ALA A 8 -32.18 14.66 2.02
CA ALA A 8 -31.83 14.17 0.68
C ALA A 8 -30.34 13.85 0.56
N GLY A 9 -29.47 14.73 1.07
CA GLY A 9 -28.02 14.51 1.11
C GLY A 9 -27.66 13.22 1.84
N THR A 10 -28.16 13.03 3.07
CA THR A 10 -27.92 11.82 3.85
C THR A 10 -28.40 10.54 3.15
N LEU A 11 -29.61 10.54 2.58
CA LEU A 11 -30.12 9.38 1.84
C LEU A 11 -29.26 9.08 0.60
N LEU A 12 -28.87 10.09 -0.17
CA LEU A 12 -27.98 9.92 -1.32
C LEU A 12 -26.60 9.40 -0.91
N GLY A 13 -26.06 9.83 0.24
CA GLY A 13 -24.83 9.29 0.81
C GLY A 13 -24.95 7.80 1.13
N ILE A 14 -26.04 7.40 1.79
CA ILE A 14 -26.33 5.99 2.11
C ILE A 14 -26.46 5.17 0.83
N ILE A 15 -27.24 5.64 -0.14
CA ILE A 15 -27.44 4.97 -1.44
C ILE A 15 -26.12 4.82 -2.18
N SER A 16 -25.29 5.87 -2.20
CA SER A 16 -23.96 5.84 -2.84
C SER A 16 -23.07 4.76 -2.21
N HIS A 17 -23.10 4.60 -0.89
CA HIS A 17 -22.39 3.49 -0.25
C HIS A 17 -22.94 2.14 -0.73
N LEU A 18 -24.25 1.92 -0.62
CA LEU A 18 -24.85 0.61 -0.86
C LEU A 18 -24.76 0.15 -2.31
N LEU A 19 -24.89 1.07 -3.28
CA LEU A 19 -24.88 0.75 -4.71
C LEU A 19 -23.49 0.83 -5.34
N ILE A 20 -22.61 1.72 -4.86
CA ILE A 20 -21.32 2.00 -5.50
C ILE A 20 -20.18 1.54 -4.60
N PHE A 21 -19.95 2.21 -3.47
CA PHE A 21 -18.70 2.04 -2.70
C PHE A 21 -18.58 0.69 -1.97
N LYS A 22 -19.69 0.00 -1.73
CA LYS A 22 -19.71 -1.36 -1.20
C LYS A 22 -19.18 -2.38 -2.22
N HIS A 23 -19.31 -2.09 -3.51
CA HIS A 23 -18.99 -3.01 -4.59
C HIS A 23 -17.65 -2.65 -5.24
N GLY A 24 -16.69 -3.57 -5.18
CA GLY A 24 -15.40 -3.44 -5.85
C GLY A 24 -14.28 -2.77 -5.05
N GLU A 25 -13.17 -2.54 -5.74
CA GLU A 25 -11.93 -1.95 -5.21
C GLU A 25 -11.76 -0.54 -5.77
N TRP A 26 -11.78 0.46 -4.90
CA TRP A 26 -11.81 1.88 -5.27
C TRP A 26 -10.45 2.58 -5.06
N GLU A 27 -9.49 1.91 -4.41
CA GLU A 27 -8.20 2.47 -4.03
C GLU A 27 -7.43 3.07 -5.22
N ARG A 28 -7.47 2.39 -6.36
CA ARG A 28 -6.82 2.85 -7.59
C ARG A 28 -7.48 4.11 -8.18
N TYR A 29 -8.78 4.27 -7.99
CA TYR A 29 -9.56 5.39 -8.53
C TYR A 29 -9.62 6.58 -7.58
N THR A 30 -9.01 6.48 -6.39
CA THR A 30 -8.99 7.55 -5.38
C THR A 30 -8.64 8.93 -5.95
N PRO A 31 -7.60 9.12 -6.80
CA PRO A 31 -7.31 10.44 -7.35
C PRO A 31 -8.44 11.01 -8.22
N THR A 32 -9.05 10.16 -9.06
CA THR A 32 -10.17 10.55 -9.93
C THR A 32 -11.41 10.88 -9.10
N LEU A 33 -11.71 10.06 -8.09
CA LEU A 33 -12.82 10.30 -7.17
C LEU A 33 -12.59 11.62 -6.41
N THR A 34 -11.42 11.84 -5.84
CA THR A 34 -11.10 13.09 -5.12
C THR A 34 -11.27 14.31 -6.03
N ALA A 35 -10.78 14.25 -7.27
CA ALA A 35 -10.97 15.34 -8.24
C ALA A 35 -12.45 15.57 -8.58
N LEU A 36 -13.22 14.51 -8.79
CA LEU A 36 -14.65 14.58 -9.09
C LEU A 36 -15.45 15.18 -7.93
N TYR A 37 -15.18 14.75 -6.70
CA TYR A 37 -15.81 15.33 -5.51
C TYR A 37 -15.40 16.79 -5.30
N ALA A 38 -14.11 17.12 -5.47
CA ALA A 38 -13.64 18.51 -5.36
C ALA A 38 -14.31 19.43 -6.39
N PHE A 39 -14.43 18.99 -7.65
CA PHE A 39 -15.14 19.72 -8.70
C PHE A 39 -16.64 19.84 -8.39
N ALA A 40 -17.27 18.75 -7.94
CA ALA A 40 -18.69 18.72 -7.63
C ALA A 40 -19.05 19.67 -6.46
N ILE A 41 -18.23 19.67 -5.41
CA ILE A 41 -18.40 20.51 -4.21
C ILE A 41 -18.06 21.97 -4.51
N GLY A 42 -16.92 22.22 -5.15
CA GLY A 42 -16.34 23.56 -5.29
C GLY A 42 -16.92 24.38 -6.44
N LEU A 43 -17.39 23.74 -7.51
CA LEU A 43 -17.81 24.45 -8.72
C LEU A 43 -19.21 24.04 -9.20
N LEU A 44 -19.45 22.75 -9.41
CA LEU A 44 -20.70 22.29 -10.04
C LEU A 44 -21.93 22.61 -9.18
N SER A 45 -21.93 22.19 -7.91
CA SER A 45 -23.10 22.37 -7.03
C SER A 45 -23.42 23.86 -6.77
N PRO A 46 -22.44 24.74 -6.48
CA PRO A 46 -22.69 26.18 -6.39
C PRO A 46 -23.22 26.79 -7.68
N ALA A 47 -22.64 26.47 -8.84
CA ALA A 47 -23.06 27.02 -10.12
C ALA A 47 -24.49 26.61 -10.49
N VAL A 48 -24.84 25.33 -10.30
CA VAL A 48 -26.20 24.82 -10.52
C VAL A 48 -27.18 25.48 -9.55
N THR A 49 -26.81 25.65 -8.28
CA THR A 49 -27.71 26.27 -7.29
C THR A 49 -27.93 27.75 -7.60
N LEU A 50 -26.90 28.52 -7.97
CA LEU A 50 -27.03 29.93 -8.35
C LEU A 50 -27.84 30.14 -9.62
N THR A 51 -27.77 29.22 -10.58
CA THR A 51 -28.51 29.31 -11.85
C THR A 51 -29.97 28.90 -11.70
N LEU A 52 -30.27 27.90 -10.87
CA LEU A 52 -31.64 27.40 -10.67
C LEU A 52 -32.40 28.11 -9.56
N THR A 53 -31.70 28.68 -8.58
CA THR A 53 -32.31 29.35 -7.44
C THR A 53 -31.79 30.79 -7.40
N VAL A 54 -32.68 31.78 -7.42
CA VAL A 54 -32.35 33.22 -7.36
C VAL A 54 -31.95 33.59 -5.93
N LEU A 55 -31.02 32.84 -5.35
CA LEU A 55 -30.51 32.98 -3.99
C LEU A 55 -29.25 33.84 -3.99
N SER A 56 -29.02 34.53 -2.88
CA SER A 56 -27.75 35.20 -2.63
C SER A 56 -26.59 34.19 -2.51
N ILE A 57 -25.37 34.67 -2.75
CA ILE A 57 -24.15 33.86 -2.64
C ILE A 57 -24.02 33.20 -1.25
N PRO A 58 -24.24 33.90 -0.11
CA PRO A 58 -24.14 33.28 1.21
C PRO A 58 -25.15 32.15 1.43
N SER A 59 -26.40 32.35 0.99
CA SER A 59 -27.46 31.33 1.09
C SER A 59 -27.13 30.10 0.24
N THR A 60 -26.56 30.30 -0.95
CA THR A 60 -26.11 29.19 -1.81
C THR A 60 -24.98 28.40 -1.17
N LEU A 61 -23.96 29.08 -0.62
CA LEU A 61 -22.86 28.42 0.08
C LEU A 61 -23.34 27.62 1.29
N LEU A 62 -24.30 28.17 2.06
CA LEU A 62 -24.91 27.47 3.19
C LEU A 62 -25.66 26.21 2.75
N LEU A 63 -26.50 26.29 1.71
CA LEU A 63 -27.24 25.13 1.21
C LEU A 63 -26.34 24.04 0.64
N VAL A 64 -25.34 24.41 -0.17
CA VAL A 64 -24.40 23.47 -0.77
C VAL A 64 -23.55 22.79 0.30
N SER A 65 -23.02 23.56 1.27
CA SER A 65 -22.24 22.99 2.37
C SER A 65 -23.10 22.06 3.24
N ALA A 66 -24.33 22.45 3.59
CA ALA A 66 -25.25 21.62 4.35
C ALA A 66 -25.60 20.31 3.62
N PHE A 67 -25.82 20.36 2.30
CA PHE A 67 -26.03 19.16 1.48
C PHE A 67 -24.83 18.22 1.55
N TRP A 68 -23.62 18.72 1.28
CA TRP A 68 -22.42 17.89 1.21
C TRP A 68 -21.99 17.34 2.58
N VAL A 69 -22.14 18.12 3.66
CA VAL A 69 -21.92 17.61 5.03
C VAL A 69 -22.90 16.48 5.35
N SER A 70 -24.18 16.66 5.00
CA SER A 70 -25.20 15.63 5.22
C SER A 70 -24.96 14.38 4.37
N TYR A 71 -24.52 14.56 3.13
CA TYR A 71 -24.11 13.48 2.23
C TYR A 71 -22.93 12.69 2.78
N MET A 72 -21.85 13.37 3.20
CA MET A 72 -20.67 12.71 3.76
C MET A 72 -20.99 11.98 5.07
N THR A 73 -21.86 12.57 5.90
CA THR A 73 -22.34 11.93 7.14
C THR A 73 -23.11 10.65 6.82
N GLY A 74 -24.03 10.68 5.86
CA GLY A 74 -24.77 9.49 5.41
C GLY A 74 -23.86 8.42 4.80
N LEU A 75 -22.92 8.83 3.95
CA LEU A 75 -21.96 7.94 3.29
C LEU A 75 -21.06 7.22 4.30
N PHE A 76 -20.32 7.98 5.12
CA PHE A 76 -19.38 7.41 6.09
C PHE A 76 -20.07 6.71 7.25
N GLY A 77 -21.24 7.19 7.68
CA GLY A 77 -22.08 6.50 8.66
C GLY A 77 -22.53 5.13 8.16
N SER A 78 -23.03 5.06 6.93
CA SER A 78 -23.43 3.79 6.29
C SER A 78 -22.24 2.83 6.12
N ILE A 79 -21.08 3.33 5.70
CA ILE A 79 -19.83 2.55 5.60
C ILE A 79 -19.42 1.99 6.97
N GLY A 80 -19.45 2.82 8.02
CA GLY A 80 -19.09 2.42 9.38
C GLY A 80 -20.01 1.34 9.93
N LEU A 81 -21.33 1.53 9.81
CA LEU A 81 -22.34 0.56 10.24
C LEU A 81 -22.18 -0.77 9.50
N TYR A 82 -21.97 -0.74 8.18
CA TYR A 82 -21.75 -1.96 7.42
C TYR A 82 -20.47 -2.68 7.85
N ARG A 83 -19.34 -1.97 7.93
CA ARG A 83 -18.04 -2.56 8.27
C ARG A 83 -17.98 -3.15 9.68
N GLY A 84 -18.67 -2.50 10.63
CA GLY A 84 -18.72 -2.93 12.03
C GLY A 84 -19.56 -4.20 12.23
N TRP A 85 -20.77 -4.26 11.64
CA TRP A 85 -21.78 -5.25 12.03
C TRP A 85 -22.37 -6.10 10.89
N LEU A 86 -22.30 -5.63 9.64
CA LEU A 86 -22.94 -6.30 8.50
C LEU A 86 -21.94 -6.88 7.48
N HIS A 87 -20.65 -6.61 7.65
CA HIS A 87 -19.60 -7.10 6.77
C HIS A 87 -19.48 -8.64 6.90
N PRO A 88 -19.22 -9.38 5.81
CA PRO A 88 -18.99 -10.83 5.87
C PRO A 88 -17.84 -11.26 6.79
N LEU A 89 -16.93 -10.34 7.11
CA LEU A 89 -15.81 -10.56 8.02
C LEU A 89 -16.12 -10.18 9.49
N ARG A 90 -17.39 -10.02 9.87
CA ARG A 90 -17.76 -9.61 11.23
C ARG A 90 -17.46 -10.66 12.30
N ASP A 91 -17.47 -11.94 11.91
CA ASP A 91 -17.28 -13.07 12.82
C ASP A 91 -15.81 -13.28 13.18
N PHE A 92 -14.88 -12.69 12.42
CA PHE A 92 -13.46 -12.74 12.74
C PHE A 92 -13.11 -11.76 13.88
N PRO A 93 -12.38 -12.22 14.91
CA PRO A 93 -11.98 -11.40 16.04
C PRO A 93 -10.97 -10.32 15.62
N GLY A 94 -10.80 -9.32 16.49
CA GLY A 94 -9.89 -8.20 16.27
C GLY A 94 -10.48 -6.86 16.71
N PRO A 95 -9.64 -5.83 16.95
CA PRO A 95 -10.06 -4.56 17.53
C PRO A 95 -11.13 -3.85 16.69
N LEU A 96 -12.21 -3.38 17.34
CA LEU A 96 -13.34 -2.73 16.64
C LEU A 96 -12.88 -1.58 15.73
N ALA A 97 -11.92 -0.79 16.20
CA ALA A 97 -11.41 0.37 15.46
C ALA A 97 -10.78 -0.04 14.11
N TRP A 98 -10.14 -1.21 14.06
CA TRP A 98 -9.49 -1.76 12.86
C TRP A 98 -10.51 -2.34 11.87
N ARG A 99 -11.68 -2.76 12.36
CA ARG A 99 -12.83 -3.16 11.52
C ARG A 99 -13.40 -1.98 10.74
N LEU A 100 -13.35 -0.77 11.32
CA LEU A 100 -13.96 0.44 10.74
C LEU A 100 -13.03 1.13 9.73
N THR A 101 -11.74 1.25 10.06
CA THR A 101 -10.77 1.96 9.21
C THR A 101 -9.37 1.36 9.25
N ALA A 102 -8.71 1.34 8.09
CA ALA A 102 -7.32 0.91 7.94
C ALA A 102 -6.31 1.95 8.48
N LEU A 103 -6.75 3.18 8.81
CA LEU A 103 -5.89 4.21 9.40
C LEU A 103 -5.30 3.78 10.75
N TRP A 104 -5.95 2.86 11.46
CA TRP A 104 -5.39 2.28 12.67
C TRP A 104 -4.14 1.43 12.41
N SER A 105 -4.03 0.80 11.24
CA SER A 105 -2.80 0.15 10.83
C SER A 105 -1.68 1.17 10.64
N ILE A 106 -1.95 2.35 10.06
CA ILE A 106 -0.95 3.44 9.98
C ILE A 106 -0.53 3.85 11.39
N LYS A 107 -1.48 4.09 12.29
CA LYS A 107 -1.18 4.48 13.68
C LYS A 107 -0.35 3.42 14.41
N ALA A 108 -0.58 2.13 14.13
CA ALA A 108 0.22 1.03 14.68
C ALA A 108 1.61 0.90 14.01
N SER A 109 1.76 1.33 12.75
CA SER A 109 3.02 1.32 12.00
C SER A 109 3.92 2.52 12.30
N VAL A 110 3.35 3.72 12.48
CA VAL A 110 4.12 4.97 12.59
C VAL A 110 5.11 4.97 13.77
N PRO A 111 4.77 4.44 14.95
CA PRO A 111 5.76 4.18 16.00
C PRO A 111 6.66 3.01 15.58
N GLU A 112 7.91 3.34 15.20
CA GLU A 112 9.01 2.38 15.04
C GLU A 112 8.80 1.27 13.97
N PHE A 113 7.80 1.37 13.09
CA PHE A 113 7.49 0.37 12.05
C PHE A 113 7.14 -1.02 12.59
N LYS A 114 6.54 -1.09 13.79
CA LYS A 114 6.24 -2.34 14.52
C LYS A 114 4.88 -2.99 14.21
N PHE A 115 4.27 -2.69 13.06
CA PHE A 115 2.99 -3.30 12.68
C PHE A 115 3.00 -4.84 12.71
N PRO A 116 4.04 -5.55 12.22
CA PRO A 116 4.09 -7.01 12.31
C PRO A 116 4.07 -7.53 13.75
N VAL A 117 4.79 -6.86 14.67
CA VAL A 117 4.79 -7.20 16.10
C VAL A 117 3.38 -7.02 16.69
N LYS A 118 2.67 -5.95 16.29
CA LYS A 118 1.31 -5.74 16.76
C LYS A 118 0.34 -6.80 16.24
N VAL A 119 0.50 -7.23 14.98
CA VAL A 119 -0.29 -8.32 14.40
C VAL A 119 -0.01 -9.64 15.10
N GLN A 120 1.26 -9.92 15.44
CA GLN A 120 1.62 -11.10 16.24
C GLN A 120 0.92 -11.12 17.60
N GLN A 121 0.93 -10.00 18.34
CA GLN A 121 0.21 -9.89 19.61
C GLN A 121 -1.29 -10.17 19.48
N LEU A 122 -1.90 -9.73 18.37
CA LEU A 122 -3.31 -10.01 18.11
C LEU A 122 -3.55 -11.50 17.84
N HIS A 123 -2.62 -12.19 17.17
CA HIS A 123 -2.70 -13.64 17.00
C HIS A 123 -2.53 -14.39 18.34
N GLU A 124 -1.66 -13.90 19.22
CA GLU A 124 -1.51 -14.44 20.59
C GLU A 124 -2.82 -14.28 21.40
N GLU A 125 -3.57 -13.19 21.19
CA GLU A 125 -4.83 -12.91 21.90
C GLU A 125 -6.07 -13.59 21.28
N HIS A 126 -6.12 -13.68 19.95
CA HIS A 126 -7.34 -14.05 19.21
C HIS A 126 -7.22 -15.33 18.37
N GLY A 127 -6.04 -15.95 18.34
CA GLY A 127 -5.76 -17.17 17.57
C GLY A 127 -5.41 -16.92 16.11
N ASP A 128 -5.57 -17.95 15.28
CA ASP A 128 -4.97 -17.98 13.93
C ASP A 128 -5.64 -17.06 12.91
N PHE A 129 -6.84 -16.56 13.15
CA PHE A 129 -7.60 -15.75 12.20
C PHE A 129 -7.99 -14.42 12.83
N VAL A 130 -7.36 -13.33 12.39
CA VAL A 130 -7.56 -12.00 12.99
C VAL A 130 -7.91 -10.98 11.92
N ARG A 131 -9.01 -10.26 12.11
CA ARG A 131 -9.38 -9.13 11.26
C ARG A 131 -8.52 -7.91 11.59
N ILE A 132 -7.58 -7.60 10.68
CA ILE A 132 -6.62 -6.51 10.88
C ILE A 132 -7.01 -5.21 10.17
N ARG A 133 -7.94 -5.25 9.20
CA ARG A 133 -8.48 -4.07 8.50
C ARG A 133 -9.94 -4.29 8.10
N PRO A 134 -10.64 -3.28 7.55
CA PRO A 134 -12.04 -3.46 7.17
C PRO A 134 -12.32 -4.62 6.21
N ARG A 135 -11.37 -4.89 5.29
CA ARG A 135 -11.48 -5.93 4.25
C ARG A 135 -10.33 -6.94 4.28
N GLU A 136 -9.57 -7.02 5.37
CA GLU A 136 -8.39 -7.89 5.45
C GLU A 136 -8.35 -8.67 6.75
N ILE A 137 -7.96 -9.94 6.63
CA ILE A 137 -7.72 -10.86 7.72
C ILE A 137 -6.26 -11.31 7.62
N SER A 138 -5.59 -11.34 8.76
CA SER A 138 -4.30 -12.00 8.92
C SER A 138 -4.56 -13.44 9.34
N ILE A 139 -3.88 -14.37 8.68
CA ILE A 139 -4.07 -15.81 8.87
C ILE A 139 -2.73 -16.42 9.24
N ASN A 140 -2.68 -17.08 10.40
CA ASN A 140 -1.53 -17.79 10.92
C ASN A 140 -1.83 -19.28 11.03
N HIS A 141 -2.23 -19.91 9.92
CA HIS A 141 -2.62 -21.32 9.86
C HIS A 141 -1.94 -22.02 8.69
N VAL A 142 -1.34 -23.19 8.91
CA VAL A 142 -0.53 -23.90 7.89
C VAL A 142 -1.32 -24.24 6.63
N ASP A 143 -2.57 -24.69 6.78
CA ASP A 143 -3.42 -25.08 5.64
C ASP A 143 -3.76 -23.91 4.71
N ALA A 144 -3.74 -22.67 5.22
CA ALA A 144 -4.04 -21.47 4.43
C ALA A 144 -3.00 -21.25 3.31
N ILE A 145 -1.78 -21.78 3.46
CA ILE A 145 -0.74 -21.70 2.41
C ILE A 145 -1.24 -22.38 1.14
N ARG A 146 -1.81 -23.59 1.27
CA ARG A 146 -2.34 -24.32 0.11
C ARG A 146 -3.58 -23.65 -0.46
N ASP A 147 -4.48 -23.16 0.40
CA ASP A 147 -5.73 -22.55 -0.07
C ASP A 147 -5.50 -21.21 -0.79
N ILE A 148 -4.54 -20.40 -0.32
CA ILE A 148 -4.25 -19.07 -0.88
C ILE A 148 -3.21 -19.11 -2.00
N HIS A 149 -2.20 -19.97 -1.90
CA HIS A 149 -1.07 -19.99 -2.83
C HIS A 149 -0.96 -21.28 -3.66
N GLY A 150 -1.74 -22.31 -3.34
CA GLY A 150 -1.68 -23.60 -4.00
C GLY A 150 -2.29 -23.62 -5.40
N PRO A 151 -2.08 -24.73 -6.14
CA PRO A 151 -2.67 -24.92 -7.45
C PRO A 151 -4.19 -24.81 -7.42
N GLY A 152 -4.77 -24.12 -8.41
CA GLY A 152 -6.23 -23.96 -8.51
C GLY A 152 -6.85 -22.92 -7.57
N THR A 153 -6.04 -22.23 -6.74
CA THR A 153 -6.57 -21.15 -5.89
C THR A 153 -7.30 -20.09 -6.70
N VAL A 154 -8.45 -19.62 -6.20
CA VAL A 154 -9.18 -18.49 -6.76
C VAL A 154 -8.65 -17.15 -6.24
N CYS A 155 -7.80 -17.16 -5.21
CA CYS A 155 -7.21 -15.96 -4.64
C CYS A 155 -6.35 -15.25 -5.69
N VAL A 156 -6.45 -13.92 -5.67
CA VAL A 156 -5.61 -13.00 -6.44
C VAL A 156 -4.95 -12.02 -5.48
N LYS A 157 -3.83 -11.45 -5.92
CA LYS A 157 -3.17 -10.36 -5.20
C LYS A 157 -4.15 -9.21 -4.99
N GLY A 158 -4.15 -8.63 -3.79
CA GLY A 158 -5.07 -7.55 -3.40
C GLY A 158 -4.66 -6.16 -3.93
N PRO A 159 -5.42 -5.11 -3.55
CA PRO A 159 -5.22 -3.72 -4.01
C PRO A 159 -3.82 -3.13 -3.73
N PHE A 160 -3.11 -3.64 -2.73
CA PHE A 160 -1.72 -3.26 -2.45
C PHE A 160 -0.82 -3.37 -3.69
N TYR A 161 -1.06 -4.36 -4.56
CA TYR A 161 -0.23 -4.55 -5.74
C TYR A 161 -0.53 -3.57 -6.89
N ASP A 162 -1.50 -2.66 -6.73
CA ASP A 162 -1.78 -1.58 -7.67
C ASP A 162 -1.10 -0.24 -7.31
N LEU A 163 -0.29 -0.18 -6.25
CA LEU A 163 0.40 1.05 -5.80
C LEU A 163 1.22 1.74 -6.91
N ASN A 164 1.79 0.95 -7.82
CA ASN A 164 2.61 1.45 -8.92
C ASN A 164 1.87 1.54 -10.26
N TYR A 165 0.55 1.29 -10.29
CA TYR A 165 -0.24 1.35 -11.52
C TYR A 165 -0.04 2.69 -12.27
N PRO A 166 0.15 2.70 -13.61
CA PRO A 166 0.09 1.57 -14.54
C PRO A 166 1.38 0.75 -14.67
N PHE A 167 2.46 1.12 -13.98
CA PHE A 167 3.71 0.38 -14.01
C PHE A 167 3.56 -0.93 -13.23
N ARG A 168 3.59 -2.04 -13.95
CA ARG A 168 3.43 -3.39 -13.38
C ARG A 168 4.77 -4.10 -13.49
N SER A 169 5.50 -4.28 -12.38
CA SER A 169 6.62 -5.23 -12.32
C SER A 169 6.08 -6.66 -12.24
N LEU A 170 6.93 -7.68 -12.39
CA LEU A 170 6.50 -9.08 -12.26
C LEU A 170 5.76 -9.31 -10.93
N GLN A 171 6.33 -8.86 -9.81
CA GLN A 171 5.73 -9.08 -8.50
C GLN A 171 4.40 -8.32 -8.33
N MET A 172 4.23 -7.15 -8.97
CA MET A 172 3.00 -6.35 -8.86
C MET A 172 1.85 -6.84 -9.74
N LEU A 173 2.09 -7.77 -10.68
CA LEU A 173 1.04 -8.29 -11.54
C LEU A 173 0.03 -9.13 -10.74
N ARG A 174 -1.23 -8.67 -10.77
CA ARG A 174 -2.40 -9.33 -10.16
C ARG A 174 -3.07 -10.34 -11.10
N ASP A 175 -3.12 -10.02 -12.39
CA ASP A 175 -3.64 -10.95 -13.40
C ASP A 175 -2.70 -12.14 -13.58
N LYS A 176 -3.26 -13.35 -13.46
CA LYS A 176 -2.46 -14.60 -13.47
C LYS A 176 -1.88 -14.89 -14.86
N GLY A 177 -2.58 -14.54 -15.94
CA GLY A 177 -2.12 -14.76 -17.30
C GLY A 177 -0.96 -13.84 -17.67
N ASP A 178 -1.09 -12.55 -17.38
CA ASP A 178 -0.03 -11.55 -17.55
C ASP A 178 1.18 -11.88 -16.68
N HIS A 179 0.94 -12.27 -15.42
CA HIS A 179 2.00 -12.71 -14.52
C HIS A 179 2.73 -13.93 -15.08
N ALA A 180 2.02 -14.97 -15.52
CA ALA A 180 2.61 -16.17 -16.10
C ALA A 180 3.43 -15.86 -17.36
N ARG A 181 2.90 -15.02 -18.26
CA ARG A 181 3.60 -14.59 -19.48
C ARG A 181 4.91 -13.87 -19.15
N ARG A 182 4.90 -12.95 -18.19
CA ARG A 182 6.11 -12.21 -17.78
C ARG A 182 7.08 -13.09 -16.99
N ARG A 183 6.56 -14.02 -16.17
CA ARG A 183 7.36 -14.93 -15.36
C ARG A 183 8.26 -15.83 -16.22
N ARG A 184 7.76 -16.31 -17.37
CA ARG A 184 8.54 -17.12 -18.32
C ARG A 184 9.85 -16.47 -18.77
N ILE A 185 9.89 -15.13 -18.85
CA ILE A 185 11.11 -14.39 -19.21
C ILE A 185 12.08 -14.41 -18.02
N TRP A 186 11.57 -14.14 -16.81
CA TRP A 186 12.35 -14.16 -15.57
C TRP A 186 12.93 -15.54 -15.25
N ASP A 187 12.19 -16.62 -15.52
CA ASP A 187 12.67 -17.98 -15.25
C ASP A 187 13.97 -18.33 -16.00
N ARG A 188 14.24 -17.69 -17.14
CA ARG A 188 15.51 -17.87 -17.87
C ARG A 188 16.72 -17.36 -17.08
N GLY A 189 16.55 -16.24 -16.37
CA GLY A 189 17.60 -15.65 -15.53
C GLY A 189 17.74 -16.32 -14.17
N LEU A 190 16.80 -17.18 -13.78
CA LEU A 190 16.83 -17.90 -12.49
C LEU A 190 17.00 -19.41 -12.65
N GLY A 191 17.18 -19.90 -13.88
CA GLY A 191 17.44 -21.31 -14.16
C GLY A 191 18.88 -21.71 -13.86
N ILE A 192 19.11 -23.01 -13.67
CA ILE A 192 20.43 -23.60 -13.29
C ILE A 192 21.56 -23.08 -14.17
N LYS A 193 21.36 -23.06 -15.51
CA LYS A 193 22.38 -22.57 -16.45
C LYS A 193 22.78 -21.12 -16.20
N ALA A 194 21.84 -20.25 -15.84
CA ALA A 194 22.12 -18.86 -15.52
C ALA A 194 22.85 -18.76 -14.17
N LEU A 195 22.40 -19.51 -13.15
CA LEU A 195 23.03 -19.52 -11.84
C LEU A 195 24.50 -19.94 -11.89
N THR A 196 24.87 -20.93 -12.69
CA THR A 196 26.27 -21.34 -12.89
C THR A 196 27.13 -20.21 -13.46
N THR A 197 26.56 -19.32 -14.29
CA THR A 197 27.30 -18.15 -14.80
C THR A 197 27.46 -17.03 -13.77
N TYR A 198 26.61 -17.00 -12.74
CA TYR A 198 26.65 -15.98 -11.69
C TYR A 198 27.57 -16.36 -10.54
N GLU A 199 27.73 -17.66 -10.28
CA GLU A 199 28.52 -18.21 -9.17
C GLU A 199 29.92 -17.59 -9.06
N PRO A 200 30.76 -17.51 -10.12
CA PRO A 200 32.09 -16.91 -10.01
C PRO A 200 32.05 -15.44 -9.57
N LYS A 201 31.04 -14.68 -10.04
CA LYS A 201 30.86 -13.27 -9.68
C LYS A 201 30.47 -13.14 -8.20
N ILE A 202 29.53 -13.96 -7.74
CA ILE A 202 29.08 -13.97 -6.33
C ILE A 202 30.26 -14.33 -5.41
N LEU A 203 31.08 -15.32 -5.78
CA LEU A 203 32.28 -15.69 -5.04
C LEU A 203 33.29 -14.54 -4.96
N GLY A 204 33.44 -13.76 -6.02
CA GLY A 204 34.22 -12.52 -6.02
C GLY A 204 33.72 -11.51 -4.99
N HIS A 205 32.41 -11.22 -4.97
CA HIS A 205 31.80 -10.33 -3.98
C HIS A 205 31.93 -10.87 -2.54
N CYS A 206 31.88 -12.20 -2.35
CA CYS A 206 32.14 -12.82 -1.04
C CYS A 206 33.59 -12.59 -0.58
N ALA A 207 34.56 -12.75 -1.49
CA ALA A 207 35.96 -12.48 -1.18
C ALA A 207 36.19 -11.01 -0.82
N ASP A 208 35.59 -10.08 -1.56
CA ASP A 208 35.65 -8.63 -1.28
C ASP A 208 35.08 -8.31 0.11
N LEU A 209 33.93 -8.91 0.47
CA LEU A 209 33.31 -8.74 1.78
C LEU A 209 34.21 -9.27 2.90
N ILE A 210 34.73 -10.49 2.76
CA ILE A 210 35.63 -11.10 3.76
C ILE A 210 36.88 -10.25 3.94
N ASN A 211 37.49 -9.78 2.85
CA ASN A 211 38.69 -8.94 2.90
C ASN A 211 38.43 -7.63 3.66
N GLN A 212 37.28 -6.98 3.43
CA GLN A 212 36.88 -5.79 4.17
C GLN A 212 36.66 -6.04 5.66
N LEU A 213 35.98 -7.15 6.00
CA LEU A 213 35.74 -7.52 7.39
C LEU A 213 37.05 -7.83 8.13
N ILE A 214 37.99 -8.57 7.49
CA ILE A 214 39.32 -8.83 8.02
C ILE A 214 40.10 -7.53 8.23
N ALA A 215 40.11 -6.63 7.23
CA ALA A 215 40.84 -5.37 7.32
C ALA A 215 40.35 -4.51 8.48
N ARG A 216 39.03 -4.50 8.73
CA ARG A 216 38.38 -3.68 9.76
C ARG A 216 38.41 -4.32 11.15
N SER A 217 38.50 -5.65 11.24
CA SER A 217 38.58 -6.35 12.53
C SER A 217 39.95 -6.25 13.20
N ARG A 218 41.00 -5.85 12.47
CA ARG A 218 42.40 -5.75 12.96
C ARG A 218 42.55 -4.93 14.25
N ASN A 219 41.69 -3.95 14.47
CA ASN A 219 41.76 -3.07 15.65
C ASN A 219 40.90 -3.57 16.83
N GLY A 220 40.34 -4.78 16.75
CA GLY A 220 39.48 -5.36 17.80
C GLY A 220 38.13 -4.67 17.97
N LYS A 221 37.78 -3.75 17.06
CA LYS A 221 36.52 -3.01 17.13
C LYS A 221 35.37 -3.86 16.56
N PRO A 222 34.20 -3.91 17.24
CA PRO A 222 33.01 -4.53 16.69
C PRO A 222 32.64 -3.91 15.34
N ILE A 223 32.18 -4.74 14.40
CA ILE A 223 31.71 -4.31 13.09
C ILE A 223 30.20 -4.53 13.06
N GLU A 224 29.44 -3.47 12.76
CA GLU A 224 28.01 -3.60 12.47
C GLU A 224 27.83 -4.27 11.11
N ILE A 225 27.33 -5.50 11.08
CA ILE A 225 27.25 -6.29 9.85
C ILE A 225 26.07 -5.89 8.94
N GLY A 226 25.04 -5.24 9.49
CA GLY A 226 23.82 -4.86 8.77
C GLY A 226 24.09 -4.11 7.46
N PRO A 227 24.82 -2.97 7.49
CA PRO A 227 25.19 -2.24 6.29
C PRO A 227 26.00 -3.07 5.29
N TRP A 228 26.92 -3.92 5.75
CA TRP A 228 27.74 -4.77 4.87
C TRP A 228 26.92 -5.81 4.12
N MET A 229 25.90 -6.39 4.76
CA MET A 229 24.99 -7.31 4.08
C MET A 229 24.16 -6.59 3.02
N ASN A 230 23.77 -5.33 3.27
CA ASN A 230 23.12 -4.50 2.26
C ASN A 230 24.08 -4.22 1.09
N TYR A 231 25.32 -3.79 1.36
CA TYR A 231 26.33 -3.53 0.32
C TYR A 231 26.56 -4.75 -0.56
N PHE A 232 26.77 -5.91 0.06
CA PHE A 232 26.92 -7.18 -0.63
C PHE A 232 25.71 -7.53 -1.49
N GLY A 233 24.50 -7.41 -0.94
CA GLY A 233 23.27 -7.69 -1.68
C GLY A 233 23.08 -6.79 -2.91
N PHE A 234 23.36 -5.49 -2.77
CA PHE A 234 23.30 -4.52 -3.86
C PHE A 234 24.37 -4.77 -4.93
N ASP A 235 25.62 -5.05 -4.54
CA ASP A 235 26.69 -5.34 -5.49
C ASP A 235 26.43 -6.64 -6.26
N VAL A 236 26.00 -7.69 -5.58
CA VAL A 236 25.62 -8.97 -6.20
C VAL A 236 24.49 -8.77 -7.21
N ILE A 237 23.40 -8.11 -6.83
CA ILE A 237 22.28 -7.91 -7.77
C ILE A 237 22.65 -6.96 -8.91
N GLY A 238 23.50 -5.96 -8.66
CA GLY A 238 24.03 -5.06 -9.67
C GLY A 238 24.81 -5.81 -10.75
N ASP A 239 25.73 -6.67 -10.33
CA ASP A 239 26.57 -7.44 -11.23
C ASP A 239 25.81 -8.58 -11.94
N VAL A 240 24.86 -9.23 -11.26
CA VAL A 240 24.03 -10.27 -11.88
C VAL A 240 23.01 -9.67 -12.86
N ALA A 241 22.31 -8.60 -12.48
CA ALA A 241 21.22 -8.05 -13.29
C ALA A 241 21.70 -7.08 -14.37
N PHE A 242 22.77 -6.31 -14.11
CA PHE A 242 23.25 -5.24 -14.98
C PHE A 242 24.70 -5.41 -15.42
N SER A 243 25.38 -6.49 -15.02
CA SER A 243 26.83 -6.70 -15.25
C SER A 243 27.70 -5.55 -14.74
N LYS A 244 27.20 -4.82 -13.73
CA LYS A 244 27.87 -3.69 -13.12
C LYS A 244 27.57 -3.64 -11.62
N PRO A 245 28.54 -3.94 -10.75
CA PRO A 245 28.37 -3.74 -9.31
C PRO A 245 28.27 -2.24 -8.99
N PHE A 246 27.80 -1.93 -7.78
CA PHE A 246 27.81 -0.56 -7.25
C PHE A 246 29.11 -0.25 -6.50
N ASP A 247 30.00 -1.24 -6.38
CA ASP A 247 31.27 -1.24 -5.66
C ASP A 247 31.14 -0.80 -4.19
N MET A 248 29.96 -0.99 -3.58
CA MET A 248 29.69 -0.60 -2.20
C MET A 248 30.55 -1.36 -1.18
N VAL A 249 30.79 -2.66 -1.41
CA VAL A 249 31.64 -3.48 -0.55
C VAL A 249 33.09 -3.01 -0.64
N LYS A 250 33.61 -2.80 -1.85
CA LYS A 250 34.99 -2.35 -2.07
C LYS A 250 35.25 -0.97 -1.47
N ASP A 251 34.31 -0.04 -1.67
CA ASP A 251 34.43 1.31 -1.12
C ASP A 251 34.10 1.37 0.38
N GLY A 252 33.39 0.35 0.89
CA GLY A 252 32.89 0.31 2.27
C GLY A 252 31.90 1.43 2.59
N LYS A 253 31.13 1.87 1.59
CA LYS A 253 30.14 2.96 1.69
C LYS A 253 28.91 2.66 0.85
N ALA A 254 27.75 3.18 1.28
CA ALA A 254 26.53 3.09 0.50
C ALA A 254 26.65 3.87 -0.81
N ALA A 255 26.17 3.30 -1.92
CA ALA A 255 25.92 4.09 -3.12
C ALA A 255 24.55 4.76 -3.03
N GLN A 256 24.33 5.77 -3.87
CA GLN A 256 23.12 6.61 -3.89
C GLN A 256 21.81 5.79 -3.94
N ILE A 257 21.81 4.62 -4.60
CA ILE A 257 20.62 3.77 -4.69
C ILE A 257 20.17 3.24 -3.32
N LEU A 258 21.11 2.85 -2.46
CA LEU A 258 20.81 2.35 -1.12
C LEU A 258 20.40 3.52 -0.20
N GLU A 259 21.08 4.66 -0.30
CA GLU A 259 20.71 5.86 0.45
C GLU A 259 19.28 6.33 0.12
N THR A 260 18.94 6.34 -1.18
CA THR A 260 17.59 6.69 -1.64
C THR A 260 16.56 5.69 -1.14
N PHE A 261 16.90 4.40 -1.16
CA PHE A 261 16.02 3.34 -0.64
C PHE A 261 15.74 3.54 0.85
N GLU A 262 16.78 3.73 1.67
CA GLU A 262 16.64 3.96 3.12
C GLU A 262 15.87 5.25 3.43
N MET A 263 16.11 6.34 2.70
CA MET A 263 15.36 7.59 2.86
C MET A 263 13.87 7.43 2.53
N SER A 264 13.53 6.56 1.58
CA SER A 264 12.13 6.29 1.19
C SER A 264 11.38 5.37 2.16
N ARG A 265 12.12 4.59 2.97
CA ARG A 265 11.58 3.52 3.82
C ARG A 265 10.50 3.99 4.81
N PRO A 266 10.63 5.13 5.51
CA PRO A 266 9.62 5.58 6.46
C PRO A 266 8.27 5.92 5.81
N ILE A 267 8.34 6.57 4.65
CA ILE A 267 7.19 6.97 3.84
C ILE A 267 6.49 5.72 3.30
N ALA A 268 7.26 4.79 2.73
CA ALA A 268 6.75 3.54 2.22
C ALA A 268 6.10 2.71 3.34
N GLY A 269 6.80 2.47 4.45
CA GLY A 269 6.32 1.62 5.55
C GLY A 269 5.01 2.12 6.18
N SER A 270 4.83 3.44 6.28
CA SER A 270 3.62 4.03 6.86
C SER A 270 2.43 4.01 5.89
N LEU A 271 2.65 4.37 4.62
CA LEU A 271 1.58 4.59 3.65
C LEU A 271 1.14 3.31 2.93
N VAL A 272 2.01 2.30 2.83
CA VAL A 272 1.72 0.99 2.23
C VAL A 272 0.57 0.28 2.94
N CYS A 273 0.40 0.51 4.24
CA CYS A 273 -0.69 -0.07 5.02
C CYS A 273 -2.08 0.40 4.57
N VAL A 274 -2.16 1.49 3.81
CA VAL A 274 -3.41 2.05 3.30
C VAL A 274 -3.20 2.47 1.85
N PRO A 275 -3.36 1.57 0.87
CA PRO A 275 -2.90 1.81 -0.50
C PRO A 275 -3.43 3.09 -1.14
N TRP A 276 -4.68 3.47 -0.85
CA TRP A 276 -5.28 4.69 -1.40
C TRP A 276 -4.57 5.98 -0.95
N THR A 277 -3.99 6.04 0.25
CA THR A 277 -3.27 7.24 0.70
C THR A 277 -1.99 7.42 -0.10
N PHE A 278 -1.25 6.33 -0.33
CA PHE A 278 -0.05 6.36 -1.15
C PHE A 278 -0.35 6.76 -2.60
N ILE A 279 -1.37 6.16 -3.21
CA ILE A 279 -1.79 6.44 -4.60
C ILE A 279 -2.20 7.91 -4.76
N LEU A 280 -2.93 8.46 -3.77
CA LEU A 280 -3.34 9.86 -3.77
C LEU A 280 -2.15 10.80 -3.63
N LEU A 281 -1.25 10.54 -2.67
CA LEU A 281 -0.08 11.39 -2.41
C LEU A 281 0.86 11.45 -3.62
N LYS A 282 1.08 10.33 -4.31
CA LYS A 282 1.90 10.28 -5.53
C LYS A 282 1.36 11.18 -6.66
N ARG A 283 0.07 11.53 -6.63
CA ARG A 283 -0.56 12.40 -7.63
C ARG A 283 -0.51 13.87 -7.27
N LEU A 284 -0.06 14.24 -6.07
CA LEU A 284 0.07 15.63 -5.67
C LEU A 284 1.16 16.33 -6.51
N PRO A 285 0.90 17.52 -7.07
CA PRO A 285 1.86 18.23 -7.92
C PRO A 285 3.23 18.47 -7.25
N VAL A 286 3.25 18.60 -5.92
CA VAL A 286 4.47 18.82 -5.12
C VAL A 286 5.36 17.58 -5.05
N LEU A 287 4.78 16.38 -5.14
CA LEU A 287 5.47 15.09 -5.05
C LEU A 287 5.63 14.42 -6.41
N ARG A 288 5.07 15.01 -7.46
CA ARG A 288 5.23 14.55 -8.83
C ARG A 288 6.58 15.06 -9.29
N ASP A 289 7.59 14.19 -9.28
CA ASP A 289 8.84 14.49 -9.97
C ASP A 289 8.51 14.94 -11.40
N LYS A 290 9.15 16.04 -11.81
CA LYS A 290 9.14 16.48 -13.21
C LYS A 290 9.91 15.41 -13.98
N GLU A 291 9.20 14.39 -14.45
CA GLU A 291 9.70 13.49 -15.51
C GLU A 291 10.15 14.29 -16.73
#